data_AF-A0A0W0VGD4-F1
#
_entry.id   AF-A0A0W0VGD4-F1
#
_cell.length_a   1.000
_cell.length_b   1.000
_cell.length_c   1.000
_cell.angle_alpha   90.00
_cell.angle_beta   90.00
_cell.angle_gamma   90.00
#
_symmetry.space_group_name_H-M   'P 1'
#
loop_
_entity.id
_entity.type
_entity.pdbx_description
1 polymer ?
#
loop_
_entity_poly.entity_id
_entity_poly.type
_entity_poly.pdbx_seq_one_letter_code
_entity_poly.pdbx_strand_id
1 'polypeptide(L)' 'MNSLIFRGKWEEIKGHLQKQWGKLTDNEWQEIEGTQHVIYGKLQQHYGLTRSEAEEEVNKFKTKHGF' A
#
# COMPACT_ATOMS: atom_id res chain seq x y z
N MET A 1 2.81 -14.71 6.11
CA MET A 1 3.53 -14.89 4.83
C MET A 1 2.57 -14.51 3.71
N ASN A 2 2.83 -13.43 2.95
CA ASN A 2 2.17 -13.13 1.66
C ASN A 2 2.87 -11.94 0.97
N SER A 3 4.20 -12.00 0.86
CA SER A 3 5.00 -10.93 0.23
C SER A 3 5.15 -11.08 -1.29
N LEU A 4 4.58 -12.14 -1.87
CA LEU A 4 4.74 -12.50 -3.28
C LEU A 4 3.60 -12.00 -4.18
N ILE A 5 2.45 -11.62 -3.60
CA ILE A 5 1.25 -11.23 -4.37
C ILE A 5 1.50 -9.95 -5.18
N PHE A 6 2.31 -9.04 -4.62
CA PHE A 6 2.58 -7.76 -5.22
C PHE A 6 3.45 -7.86 -6.47
N ARG A 7 4.39 -8.81 -6.57
CA ARG A 7 5.42 -8.77 -7.62
C ARG A 7 4.90 -9.12 -9.02
N GLY A 8 3.87 -9.96 -9.13
CA GLY A 8 3.28 -10.36 -10.42
C GLY A 8 2.09 -9.50 -10.87
N LYS A 9 1.39 -8.88 -9.92
CA LYS A 9 0.22 -8.01 -10.17
C LYS A 9 0.47 -6.56 -9.75
N TRP A 10 1.73 -6.14 -9.66
CA TRP A 10 2.10 -4.86 -9.08
C TRP A 10 1.40 -3.70 -9.76
N GLU A 11 1.38 -3.68 -11.09
CA GLU A 11 0.78 -2.58 -11.85
C GLU A 11 -0.73 -2.45 -11.62
N GLU A 12 -1.45 -3.58 -11.57
CA GLU A 12 -2.89 -3.61 -11.25
C GLU A 12 -3.13 -3.12 -9.82
N ILE A 13 -2.36 -3.67 -8.86
CA ILE A 13 -2.45 -3.28 -7.46
C ILE A 13 -2.12 -1.79 -7.31
N LYS A 14 -1.01 -1.30 -7.87
CA LYS A 14 -0.58 0.11 -7.86
C LYS A 14 -1.68 1.04 -8.33
N GLY A 15 -2.40 0.70 -9.41
CA GLY A 15 -3.55 1.49 -9.87
C GLY A 15 -4.67 1.60 -8.83
N HIS A 16 -4.94 0.52 -8.10
CA HIS A 16 -5.89 0.54 -6.99
C HIS A 16 -5.36 1.29 -5.76
N LEU A 17 -4.07 1.11 -5.42
CA LEU A 17 -3.42 1.82 -4.32
C LEU A 17 -3.41 3.34 -4.59
N GLN A 18 -3.10 3.77 -5.82
CA GLN A 18 -3.13 5.18 -6.25
C GLN A 18 -4.52 5.78 -6.14
N LYS A 19 -5.56 5.02 -6.47
CA LYS A 19 -6.96 5.46 -6.30
C LYS A 19 -7.34 5.61 -4.83
N GLN A 20 -6.87 4.71 -3.97
CA GLN A 20 -7.20 4.75 -2.54
C GLN A 20 -6.37 5.78 -1.77
N TRP A 21 -5.07 5.85 -2.07
CA TRP A 21 -4.10 6.70 -1.41
C TRP A 21 -3.45 7.70 -2.37
N GLY A 22 -4.28 8.52 -3.03
CA GLY A 22 -3.82 9.50 -4.03
C GLY A 22 -2.90 10.62 -3.51
N LYS A 23 -2.58 10.68 -2.21
CA LYS A 23 -1.55 11.58 -1.68
C LYS A 23 -0.13 11.06 -1.95
N LEU A 24 0.03 9.75 -2.14
CA LEU A 24 1.34 9.14 -2.40
C LEU A 24 1.74 9.30 -3.86
N THR A 25 2.98 9.70 -4.09
CA THR A 25 3.52 9.97 -5.43
C THR A 25 4.02 8.70 -6.13
N ASP A 26 4.21 8.76 -7.46
CA ASP A 26 4.66 7.60 -8.25
C ASP A 26 5.97 6.98 -7.73
N ASN A 27 6.92 7.80 -7.30
CA ASN A 27 8.18 7.37 -6.71
C ASN A 27 7.97 6.57 -5.42
N GLU A 28 7.00 6.96 -4.59
CA GLU A 28 6.73 6.28 -3.33
C GLU A 28 6.08 4.92 -3.56
N TRP A 29 5.29 4.80 -4.62
CA TRP A 29 4.80 3.50 -5.07
C TRP A 29 5.96 2.59 -5.48
N GLN A 30 6.95 3.09 -6.21
CA GLN A 30 8.15 2.29 -6.55
C GLN A 30 8.92 1.81 -5.31
N GLU A 31 9.01 2.63 -4.26
CA GLU A 31 9.61 2.19 -2.99
C GLU A 31 8.79 1.08 -2.30
N ILE A 32 7.46 1.17 -2.36
CA ILE A 32 6.54 0.17 -1.78
C ILE A 32 6.59 -1.15 -2.54
N GLU A 33 6.79 -1.12 -3.86
CA GLU A 33 6.97 -2.32 -4.70
C GLU A 33 8.09 -3.22 -4.18
N GLY A 34 9.22 -2.61 -3.81
CA GLY A 34 10.38 -3.31 -3.28
C GLY A 34 10.17 -3.81 -1.86
N THR A 35 9.32 -3.16 -1.06
CA THR A 35 9.06 -3.55 0.34
C THR A 35 7.70 -3.06 0.81
N GLN A 36 6.76 -3.99 0.97
CA GLN A 36 5.41 -3.67 1.45
C GLN A 36 5.37 -2.97 2.82
N HIS A 37 6.34 -3.21 3.71
CA HIS A 37 6.37 -2.52 5.00
C HIS A 37 6.53 -1.00 4.87
N VAL A 38 7.08 -0.53 3.75
CA VAL A 38 7.25 0.91 3.49
C VAL A 38 5.88 1.60 3.40
N ILE A 39 4.83 0.90 2.94
CA ILE A 39 3.49 1.50 2.81
C ILE A 39 2.96 2.03 4.15
N TYR A 40 3.21 1.32 5.25
CA TYR A 40 2.75 1.75 6.57
C TYR A 40 3.46 3.02 7.01
N GLY A 41 4.76 3.15 6.70
CA GLY A 41 5.53 4.37 6.97
C GLY A 41 5.02 5.56 6.15
N LYS A 42 4.77 5.33 4.86
CA LYS A 42 4.23 6.37 3.96
C LYS A 42 2.83 6.82 4.39
N LEU A 43 1.97 5.89 4.78
CA LEU A 43 0.64 6.20 5.31
C LEU A 43 0.70 7.03 6.59
N GLN A 44 1.60 6.68 7.52
CA GLN A 44 1.84 7.50 8.72
C GLN A 44 2.32 8.92 8.35
N GLN A 45 3.26 9.06 7.42
CA GLN A 45 3.83 10.37 7.06
C GLN A 45 2.86 11.28 6.27
N HIS A 46 2.11 10.73 5.31
CA HIS A 46 1.24 11.52 4.41
C HIS A 46 -0.18 11.71 4.92
N TYR A 47 -0.68 10.73 5.68
CA TYR A 47 -2.03 10.74 6.20
C TYR A 47 -2.08 11.00 7.71
N GLY A 48 -0.93 11.04 8.40
CA GLY A 48 -0.88 11.24 9.84
C GLY A 48 -1.47 10.07 10.63
N LEU A 49 -1.58 8.90 9.99
CA LEU A 49 -2.18 7.71 10.60
C LEU A 49 -1.25 7.15 11.67
N THR A 50 -1.83 6.48 12.66
CA THR A 50 -1.05 5.61 13.56
C THR A 50 -0.69 4.31 12.85
N ARG A 51 0.27 3.56 13.42
CA ARG A 51 0.65 2.26 12.89
C ARG A 51 -0.54 1.30 12.75
N SER A 52 -1.42 1.25 13.76
CA SER A 52 -2.63 0.42 13.71
C SER A 52 -3.61 0.86 12.63
N GLU A 53 -3.83 2.16 12.44
CA GLU A 53 -4.69 2.66 11.37
C GLU A 53 -4.12 2.37 9.98
N ALA A 54 -2.81 2.54 9.80
CA ALA A 54 -2.15 2.19 8.55
C ALA A 54 -2.24 0.67 8.27
N GLU A 55 -2.09 -0.17 9.30
CA GLU A 55 -2.28 -1.61 9.18
C GLU A 55 -3.73 -1.97 8.81
N GLU A 56 -4.70 -1.33 9.46
CA GLU A 56 -6.12 -1.54 9.19
C GLU A 56 -6.49 -1.11 7.77
N GLU A 57 -6.00 0.04 7.30
CA GLU A 57 -6.26 0.55 5.94
C GLU A 57 -5.69 -0.39 4.86
N VAL A 58 -4.49 -0.90 5.08
CA VAL A 58 -3.87 -1.88 4.18
C VAL A 58 -4.59 -3.22 4.24
N ASN A 59 -5.06 -3.63 5.42
CA ASN A 59 -5.84 -4.85 5.56
C ASN A 59 -7.20 -4.73 4.85
N LYS A 60 -7.91 -3.61 5.04
CA LYS A 60 -9.14 -3.27 4.32
C LYS A 60 -8.94 -3.31 2.81
N PHE A 61 -7.82 -2.74 2.33
CA PHE A 61 -7.47 -2.80 0.91
C PHE A 61 -7.36 -4.25 0.41
N LYS A 62 -6.59 -5.09 1.12
CA LYS A 62 -6.41 -6.51 0.77
C LYS A 62 -7.74 -7.26 0.74
N THR A 63 -8.57 -7.10 1.77
CA THR A 63 -9.89 -7.72 1.83
C THR A 63 -10.82 -7.23 0.71
N LYS A 64 -10.82 -5.92 0.42
CA LYS A 64 -11.67 -5.32 -0.61
C LYS A 64 -11.33 -5.78 -2.02
N HIS A 65 -10.05 -6.03 -2.30
CA HIS A 65 -9.57 -6.44 -3.62
C HIS A 65 -9.23 -7.93 -3.75
N GLY A 66 -9.38 -8.71 -2.68
CA GLY A 66 -9.18 -10.16 -2.69
C GLY A 66 -7.71 -10.58 -2.79
N PHE A 67 -6.81 -9.83 -2.14
CA PHE A 67 -5.38 -10.15 -2.05
C PHE A 67 -5.02 -10.82 -0.71
#